data_AF-A0A7V5FRF7-F1
#
_entry.id   AF-A0A7V5FRF7-F1
#
_cell.length_a   1.000
_cell.length_b   1.000
_cell.length_c   1.000
_cell.angle_alpha   90.00
_cell.angle_beta   90.00
_cell.angle_gamma   90.00
#
_symmetry.space_group_name_H-M   'P 1'
#
loop_
_entity.id
_entity.type
_entity.pdbx_description
1 polymer ?
#
loop_
_entity_poly.entity_id
_entity_poly.type
_entity_poly.pdbx_seq_one_letter_code
_entity_poly.pdbx_strand_id
1 'polypeptide(L)'
;MKKINFLINFTCCLILFLILAGTARSARIKDLAAIEGVRENQLLGYGLVMGLNGTGDDIKKSVFTRQALINLVKRLGMSITPEIG
;
A
#
# COMPACT_ATOMS: atom_id res chain seq x y z
N MET A 1 8.07 -1.31 60.92
CA MET A 1 9.17 -0.89 60.02
C MET A 1 9.54 -1.93 58.96
N LYS A 2 9.79 -3.21 59.29
CA LYS A 2 10.22 -4.23 58.31
C LYS A 2 9.24 -4.50 57.15
N LYS A 3 7.92 -4.48 57.39
CA LYS A 3 6.89 -4.68 56.33
C LYS A 3 6.83 -3.55 55.30
N ILE A 4 7.09 -2.30 55.72
CA ILE A 4 7.08 -1.14 54.82
C ILE A 4 8.30 -1.19 53.87
N ASN A 5 9.48 -1.53 54.39
CA ASN A 5 10.70 -1.63 53.57
C ASN A 5 10.61 -2.79 52.57
N PHE A 6 9.95 -3.89 52.96
CA PHE A 6 9.68 -5.00 52.06
C PHE A 6 8.77 -4.59 50.90
N LEU A 7 7.71 -3.83 51.19
CA LEU A 7 6.80 -3.33 50.15
C LEU A 7 7.51 -2.34 49.20
N ILE A 8 8.34 -1.44 49.73
CA ILE A 8 9.12 -0.48 48.92
C ILE A 8 10.10 -1.23 48.00
N ASN A 9 10.86 -2.19 48.54
CA ASN A 9 11.80 -2.97 47.74
C ASN A 9 11.09 -3.77 46.65
N PHE A 10 9.92 -4.34 46.95
CA PHE A 10 9.12 -5.07 45.98
C PHE A 10 8.63 -4.15 44.85
N THR A 11 8.11 -2.97 45.20
CA THR A 11 7.67 -1.97 44.23
C THR A 11 8.82 -1.45 43.38
N CYS A 12 9.99 -1.18 43.98
CA CYS A 12 11.19 -0.77 43.23
C CYS A 12 11.66 -1.87 42.27
N CYS A 13 11.61 -3.14 42.68
CA CYS A 13 11.97 -4.27 41.83
C CYS A 13 11.00 -4.41 40.64
N LEU A 14 9.70 -4.21 40.88
CA LEU A 14 8.67 -4.25 39.84
C LEU A 14 8.84 -3.10 38.82
N ILE A 15 9.12 -1.89 39.30
CA ILE A 15 9.39 -0.73 38.43
C ILE A 15 10.65 -0.96 37.60
N LEU A 16 11.71 -1.49 38.21
CA LEU A 16 12.94 -1.82 37.49
C LEU A 16 12.69 -2.87 36.40
N PHE A 17 11.89 -3.89 36.68
CA PHE A 17 11.53 -4.91 35.69
C PHE A 17 10.74 -4.34 34.51
N LEU A 18 9.83 -3.40 34.76
CA LEU A 18 9.05 -2.72 33.71
C LEU A 18 9.93 -1.83 32.81
N ILE A 19 10.96 -1.19 33.37
CA ILE A 19 11.91 -0.37 32.60
C ILE A 19 12.81 -1.24 31.71
N LEU A 20 13.14 -2.46 32.16
CA LEU A 20 13.95 -3.41 31.41
C LEU A 20 13.15 -4.18 30.33
N ALA A 21 11.82 -4.06 30.32
CA ALA A 21 11.00 -4.68 29.28
C ALA A 21 11.19 -3.94 27.93
N GLY A 22 12.01 -4.52 27.05
CA GLY A 22 12.25 -4.00 25.70
C GLY A 22 11.02 -4.08 24.79
N THR A 23 11.02 -3.29 23.70
CA THR A 23 9.94 -3.32 22.71
C THR A 23 10.07 -4.53 21.79
N ALA A 24 8.99 -5.29 21.63
CA ALA A 24 8.94 -6.38 20.65
C ALA A 24 8.88 -5.79 19.23
N ARG A 25 9.87 -6.10 18.40
CA ARG A 25 9.90 -5.71 16.98
C ARG A 25 9.41 -6.90 16.15
N SER A 26 8.28 -6.73 15.49
CA SER A 26 7.75 -7.73 14.54
C SER A 26 8.08 -7.30 13.12
N ALA A 27 8.67 -8.21 12.35
CA ALA A 27 8.83 -8.07 10.90
C ALA A 27 7.78 -8.96 10.22
N ARG A 28 7.17 -8.49 9.13
CA ARG A 28 6.21 -9.32 8.40
C ARG A 28 7.00 -10.39 7.64
N ILE A 29 6.50 -11.63 7.64
CA ILE A 29 7.16 -12.75 6.96
C ILE A 29 7.43 -12.41 5.48
N LYS A 30 6.49 -11.72 4.81
CA LYS A 30 6.63 -11.25 3.42
C LYS A 30 7.76 -10.23 3.19
N ASP A 31 8.25 -9.58 4.24
CA ASP A 31 9.37 -8.65 4.16
C ASP A 31 10.72 -9.39 4.33
N LEU A 32 10.71 -10.65 4.82
CA LEU A 32 11.90 -11.47 5.10
C LEU A 32 12.08 -12.63 4.10
N ALA A 33 11.00 -13.06 3.45
CA ALA A 33 11.01 -14.20 2.54
C ALA A 33 10.22 -13.89 1.28
N ALA A 34 10.76 -14.31 0.15
CA ALA A 34 10.06 -14.34 -1.14
C ALA A 34 9.55 -15.77 -1.40
N ILE A 35 8.41 -15.88 -2.08
CA ILE A 35 7.89 -17.17 -2.51
C ILE A 35 8.65 -17.58 -3.78
N GLU A 36 9.31 -18.73 -3.72
CA GLU A 36 10.03 -19.27 -4.88
C GLU A 36 9.06 -19.52 -6.04
N GLY A 37 9.42 -19.05 -7.23
CA GLY A 37 8.59 -19.20 -8.44
C GLY A 37 7.45 -18.18 -8.61
N VAL A 38 7.23 -17.27 -7.67
CA VAL A 38 6.31 -16.14 -7.89
C VAL A 38 6.95 -15.13 -8.86
N ARG A 39 6.28 -14.93 -9.99
CA ARG A 39 6.60 -13.85 -10.93
C ARG A 39 5.80 -12.61 -10.55
N GLU A 40 6.48 -11.47 -10.46
CA GLU A 40 5.84 -10.18 -10.41
C GLU A 40 4.97 -9.98 -11.66
N ASN A 41 3.70 -9.68 -11.46
CA ASN A 41 2.80 -9.36 -12.57
C ASN A 41 2.73 -7.85 -12.73
N GLN A 42 3.36 -7.34 -13.80
CA GLN A 42 3.40 -5.91 -14.02
C GLN A 42 2.01 -5.40 -14.37
N LEU A 43 1.42 -4.63 -13.45
CA LEU A 43 0.16 -3.96 -13.69
C LEU A 43 0.42 -2.68 -14.48
N LEU A 44 -0.15 -2.62 -15.69
CA LEU A 44 -0.16 -1.45 -16.55
C LEU A 44 -1.62 -1.00 -16.69
N GLY A 45 -1.89 0.27 -16.41
CA GLY A 45 -3.23 0.85 -16.49
C GLY A 45 -3.19 2.31 -16.91
N TYR A 46 -4.31 2.82 -17.40
CA TYR A 46 -4.50 4.23 -17.73
C TYR A 46 -5.56 4.81 -16.79
N GLY A 47 -5.20 5.82 -16.01
CA GLY A 47 -6.13 6.54 -15.14
C GLY A 47 -6.94 7.56 -15.94
N LEU A 48 -8.27 7.53 -15.80
CA LEU A 48 -9.19 8.51 -16.37
C LEU A 48 -9.91 9.21 -15.23
N VAL A 49 -9.86 10.53 -15.17
CA VAL A 49 -10.59 11.30 -14.17
C VAL A 49 -11.75 12.03 -14.83
N MET A 50 -12.99 11.59 -14.59
CA MET A 50 -14.19 12.19 -15.18
C MET A 50 -15.02 12.93 -14.12
N GLY A 51 -15.96 13.79 -14.55
CA GLY A 51 -16.95 14.42 -13.67
C GLY A 51 -16.46 15.66 -12.90
N LEU A 52 -15.22 16.10 -13.11
CA LEU A 52 -14.73 17.39 -12.63
C LEU A 52 -15.37 18.56 -13.40
N ASN A 53 -15.42 19.74 -12.79
CA ASN A 53 -16.00 20.96 -13.37
C ASN A 53 -15.18 21.49 -14.56
N GLY A 54 -15.28 20.82 -15.71
CA GLY A 54 -14.60 21.19 -16.95
C GLY A 54 -13.12 20.79 -17.04
N THR A 55 -12.53 20.20 -15.99
CA THR A 55 -11.10 19.84 -15.93
C THR A 55 -10.83 18.33 -15.91
N GLY A 56 -11.86 17.50 -16.09
CA GLY A 56 -11.71 16.06 -16.21
C GLY A 56 -11.26 15.64 -17.60
N ASP A 57 -10.72 14.43 -17.71
CA ASP A 57 -10.43 13.76 -18.96
C ASP A 57 -11.73 13.46 -19.70
N ASP A 58 -11.87 14.02 -20.90
CA ASP A 58 -12.98 13.74 -21.80
C ASP A 58 -12.46 12.97 -23.01
N ILE A 59 -12.88 11.71 -23.17
CA ILE A 59 -12.45 10.82 -24.26
C ILE A 59 -12.91 11.35 -25.63
N LYS A 60 -14.02 12.10 -25.66
CA LYS A 60 -14.57 12.67 -26.91
C LYS A 60 -13.85 13.94 -27.32
N LYS A 61 -13.43 14.76 -26.35
CA LYS A 61 -12.78 16.06 -26.61
C LYS A 61 -11.26 15.98 -26.64
N SER A 62 -10.65 15.09 -25.86
CA SER A 62 -9.20 14.93 -25.78
C SER A 62 -8.71 13.86 -26.74
N VAL A 63 -8.22 14.32 -27.90
CA VAL A 63 -7.60 13.47 -28.93
C VAL A 63 -6.43 12.65 -28.34
N PHE A 64 -5.69 13.23 -27.40
CA PHE A 64 -4.55 12.58 -26.75
C PHE A 64 -5.00 11.45 -25.82
N THR A 65 -5.96 11.69 -24.93
CA THR A 65 -6.50 10.68 -24.01
C THR A 65 -7.09 9.50 -24.78
N ARG A 66 -7.82 9.76 -25.86
CA ARG A 66 -8.38 8.72 -26.73
C ARG A 66 -7.29 7.89 -27.42
N GLN A 67 -6.29 8.52 -28.02
CA GLN A 67 -5.23 7.80 -28.71
C GLN A 67 -4.35 6.97 -27.74
N ALA A 68 -4.09 7.49 -26.54
CA ALA A 68 -3.34 6.79 -25.50
C ALA A 68 -4.07 5.51 -25.05
N LEU A 69 -5.38 5.59 -24.80
CA LEU A 69 -6.22 4.43 -24.50
C LEU A 69 -6.25 3.43 -25.65
N ILE A 70 -6.39 3.93 -26.89
CA ILE A 70 -6.41 3.06 -28.07
C ILE A 70 -5.13 2.24 -28.17
N ASN A 71 -3.99 2.91 -27.99
CA ASN A 71 -2.69 2.27 -28.04
C ASN A 71 -2.47 1.29 -26.89
N LEU A 72 -2.98 1.59 -25.68
CA LEU A 72 -2.87 0.68 -24.53
C LEU A 72 -3.66 -0.61 -24.77
N VAL A 73 -4.93 -0.50 -25.15
CA VAL A 73 -5.80 -1.66 -25.40
C VAL A 73 -5.25 -2.51 -26.55
N LYS A 74 -4.70 -1.88 -27.60
CA LYS A 74 -3.98 -2.60 -28.67
C LYS A 74 -2.76 -3.37 -28.15
N ARG A 75 -1.96 -2.80 -27.25
CA ARG A 75 -0.81 -3.50 -26.62
C ARG A 75 -1.25 -4.68 -25.76
N LEU A 76 -2.46 -4.64 -25.21
CA LEU A 76 -3.08 -5.76 -24.49
C LEU A 76 -3.68 -6.83 -25.42
N GLY A 77 -3.51 -6.71 -26.75
CA GLY A 77 -4.00 -7.67 -27.73
C GLY A 77 -5.49 -7.52 -28.08
N MET A 78 -6.14 -6.45 -27.61
CA MET A 78 -7.54 -6.16 -27.89
C MET A 78 -7.65 -5.21 -29.10
N SER A 79 -8.52 -5.54 -30.05
CA SER A 79 -8.88 -4.65 -31.16
C SER A 79 -10.10 -3.82 -30.77
N ILE A 80 -9.97 -2.51 -30.84
CA ILE A 80 -11.06 -1.55 -30.58
C ILE A 80 -11.26 -0.72 -31.83
N THR A 81 -12.50 -0.70 -32.30
CA THR A 81 -12.93 0.15 -33.41
C THR A 81 -12.87 1.61 -32.93
N PRO A 82 -12.40 2.56 -33.77
CA PRO A 82 -12.25 3.97 -33.37
C PRO A 82 -13.58 4.67 -33.02
N GLU A 83 -14.72 4.03 -33.28
CA GLU A 83 -16.07 4.49 -33.02
C GLU A 83 -16.52 4.09 -31.61
N ILE A 84 -15.94 4.73 -30.60
CA ILE A 84 -16.48 4.69 -29.24
C ILE A 84 -17.09 6.07 -29.01
N GLY A 85 -18.42 6.12 -29.01
CA GLY A 85 -19.24 7.32 -29.21
C GLY A 85 -19.15 8.39 -28.15
#